data_AF-A0A7N8X411-F1
#
_entry.id   AF-A0A7N8X411-F1
#
_cell.length_a   1.000
_cell.length_b   1.000
_cell.length_c   1.000
_cell.angle_alpha   90.00
_cell.angle_beta   90.00
_cell.angle_gamma   90.00
#
_symmetry.space_group_name_H-M   'P 1'
#
loop_
_entity.id
_entity.type
_entity.pdbx_description
1 polymer ?
#
loop_
_entity_poly.entity_id
_entity_poly.type
_entity_poly.pdbx_seq_one_letter_code
_entity_poly.pdbx_strand_id
1 'polypeptide(L)'
;MSWQSYVDNLMADGSCQDAAIVGYTDAKYVWASFLGGTFANITPDEIDVLIGKDREGFFTSGLILGNKKCSVIRDSLQIDGDWTMDIRTKSQGGES
;
A
#
# COMPACT_ATOMS: atom_id res chain seq x y z
N MET A 1 -14.82 17.13 -7.23
CA MET A 1 -14.40 15.73 -7.47
C MET A 1 -13.84 15.21 -6.15
N SER A 2 -14.34 14.10 -5.63
CA SER A 2 -13.88 13.52 -4.36
C SER A 2 -12.79 12.48 -4.64
N TRP A 3 -11.89 12.24 -3.68
CA TRP A 3 -10.92 11.13 -3.78
C TRP A 3 -11.62 9.76 -3.89
N GLN A 4 -12.84 9.65 -3.39
CA GLN A 4 -13.64 8.42 -3.48
C GLN A 4 -13.92 8.00 -4.93
N SER A 5 -14.19 8.92 -5.86
CA SER A 5 -14.43 8.53 -7.25
C SER A 5 -13.20 7.90 -7.92
N TYR A 6 -11.99 8.22 -7.46
CA TYR A 6 -10.77 7.55 -7.95
C TYR A 6 -10.71 6.10 -7.46
N VAL A 7 -11.04 5.86 -6.20
CA VAL A 7 -11.12 4.51 -5.65
C VAL A 7 -12.18 3.69 -6.39
N ASP A 8 -13.36 4.27 -6.63
CA ASP A 8 -14.44 3.59 -7.35
C ASP A 8 -14.01 3.22 -8.79
N ASN A 9 -13.26 4.10 -9.47
CA ASN A 9 -12.70 3.82 -10.79
C ASN A 9 -11.65 2.69 -10.77
N LEU A 10 -10.78 2.64 -9.76
CA LEU A 10 -9.79 1.57 -9.61
C LEU A 10 -10.45 0.21 -9.36
N MET A 11 -11.62 0.20 -8.73
CA MET A 11 -12.39 -1.02 -8.44
C MET A 11 -13.34 -1.43 -9.57
N ALA A 12 -13.56 -0.56 -10.58
CA ALA A 12 -14.64 -0.71 -11.56
C ALA A 12 -14.48 -1.92 -12.49
N ASP A 13 -13.24 -2.36 -12.75
CA ASP A 13 -12.96 -3.49 -13.64
C ASP A 13 -13.07 -4.87 -12.96
N GLY A 14 -13.27 -4.90 -11.63
CA GLY A 14 -13.37 -6.12 -10.83
C GLY A 14 -12.05 -6.90 -10.68
N SER A 15 -10.91 -6.36 -11.12
CA SER A 15 -9.60 -6.99 -10.97
C SER A 15 -9.02 -6.80 -9.55
N CYS A 16 -9.42 -5.72 -8.88
CA CYS A 16 -8.96 -5.35 -7.55
C CYS A 16 -9.97 -5.75 -6.47
N GLN A 17 -9.45 -6.20 -5.32
CA GLN A 17 -10.24 -6.48 -4.12
C GLN A 17 -10.25 -5.31 -3.12
N ASP A 18 -9.30 -4.39 -3.26
CA ASP A 18 -9.12 -3.23 -2.39
C ASP A 18 -8.31 -2.14 -3.12
N ALA A 19 -8.58 -0.88 -2.81
CA ALA A 19 -7.89 0.28 -3.35
C ALA A 19 -7.97 1.46 -2.36
N ALA A 20 -6.93 2.30 -2.32
CA ALA A 20 -6.92 3.51 -1.49
C ALA A 20 -6.07 4.62 -2.10
N ILE A 21 -6.43 5.86 -1.78
CA ILE A 21 -5.63 7.06 -2.03
C ILE A 21 -5.10 7.53 -0.69
N VAL A 22 -3.78 7.60 -0.57
CA VAL A 22 -3.08 7.91 0.68
C VAL A 22 -2.17 9.10 0.46
N GLY A 23 -2.32 10.13 1.30
CA GLY A 23 -1.37 11.24 1.32
C GLY A 23 -0.11 10.83 2.08
N TYR A 24 1.06 11.21 1.59
CA TYR A 24 2.35 10.89 2.22
C TYR A 24 3.16 12.11 2.68
N THR A 25 2.74 13.33 2.33
CA THR A 25 3.39 14.60 2.69
C THR A 25 2.77 15.21 3.95
N ASP A 26 2.22 16.42 3.88
CA ASP A 26 1.68 17.16 5.03
C ASP A 26 0.38 16.53 5.56
N ALA A 27 -0.42 15.94 4.68
CA ALA A 27 -1.67 15.26 5.00
C ALA A 27 -1.47 13.74 4.98
N LYS A 28 -0.64 13.24 5.91
CA LYS A 28 -0.24 11.82 5.99
C LYS A 28 -1.31 10.91 6.59
N TYR A 29 -2.34 10.63 5.80
CA TYR A 29 -3.44 9.73 6.15
C TYR A 29 -4.18 9.24 4.89
N VAL A 30 -5.06 8.28 5.07
CA VAL A 30 -5.93 7.75 3.99
C VAL A 30 -6.98 8.79 3.62
N TRP A 31 -6.95 9.30 2.38
CA TRP A 31 -7.91 10.28 1.88
C TRP A 31 -9.20 9.64 1.37
N ALA A 32 -9.07 8.43 0.79
CA ALA A 32 -10.20 7.59 0.39
C ALA A 32 -9.75 6.13 0.33
N SER A 33 -10.66 5.20 0.59
CA SER A 33 -10.39 3.77 0.49
C SER A 33 -11.65 3.00 0.14
N PHE A 34 -11.50 1.78 -0.34
CA PHE A 34 -12.62 0.87 -0.51
C PHE A 34 -13.25 0.52 0.85
N LEU A 35 -14.57 0.49 0.91
CA LEU A 35 -15.29 0.24 2.15
C LEU A 35 -15.10 -1.20 2.60
N GLY A 36 -14.62 -1.41 3.83
CA GLY A 36 -14.31 -2.74 4.35
C GLY A 36 -12.98 -3.32 3.84
N GLY A 37 -12.22 -2.54 3.06
CA GLY A 37 -10.86 -2.87 2.65
C GLY A 37 -9.86 -2.87 3.80
N THR A 38 -8.74 -3.55 3.59
CA THR A 38 -7.57 -3.53 4.46
C THR A 38 -6.91 -2.14 4.45
N PHE A 39 -6.85 -1.49 3.28
CA PHE A 39 -6.12 -0.22 3.12
C PHE A 39 -6.74 0.96 3.87
N ALA A 40 -7.99 0.85 4.31
CA ALA A 40 -8.61 1.82 5.21
C ALA A 40 -7.88 1.94 6.55
N ASN A 41 -7.15 0.90 6.96
CA ASN A 41 -6.44 0.83 8.24
C ASN A 41 -4.96 1.23 8.15
N ILE A 42 -4.51 1.79 7.01
CA ILE A 42 -3.13 2.22 6.85
C ILE A 42 -2.82 3.33 7.84
N THR A 43 -1.73 3.16 8.59
CA THR A 43 -1.29 4.13 9.61
C THR A 43 -0.22 5.09 9.07
N PRO A 44 -0.06 6.28 9.69
CA PRO A 44 1.05 7.19 9.36
C PRO A 44 2.43 6.54 9.45
N ASP A 45 2.63 5.65 10.44
CA ASP A 45 3.90 4.94 10.64
C ASP A 45 4.18 3.97 9.47
N GLU A 46 3.16 3.26 8.98
CA GLU A 46 3.29 2.40 7.79
C GLU A 46 3.61 3.23 6.54
N ILE A 47 3.04 4.44 6.41
CA ILE A 47 3.37 5.36 5.32
C ILE A 47 4.82 5.81 5.40
N ASP A 48 5.31 6.14 6.60
CA ASP A 48 6.71 6.52 6.83
C ASP A 48 7.69 5.42 6.47
N VAL A 49 7.34 4.18 6.75
CA VAL A 49 8.09 3.01 6.29
C VAL A 49 8.10 2.97 4.76
N LEU A 50 6.95 3.09 4.08
CA LEU A 50 6.88 3.05 2.61
C LEU A 50 7.70 4.13 1.91
N ILE A 51 7.76 5.34 2.45
CA ILE A 51 8.55 6.46 1.88
C ILE A 51 9.97 6.56 2.45
N GLY A 52 10.32 5.67 3.37
CA GLY A 52 11.60 5.67 4.08
C GLY A 52 12.80 5.53 3.16
N LYS A 53 13.97 5.97 3.65
CA LYS A 53 15.25 5.91 2.94
C LYS A 53 15.88 4.51 2.95
N ASP A 54 15.53 3.68 3.93
CA ASP A 54 16.01 2.30 3.99
C ASP A 54 15.18 1.41 3.04
N ARG A 55 15.71 1.18 1.84
CA ARG A 55 15.06 0.37 0.80
C ARG A 55 15.50 -1.10 0.84
N GLU A 56 16.67 -1.38 1.41
CA GLU A 56 17.22 -2.74 1.49
C GLU A 56 16.60 -3.53 2.66
N GLY A 57 16.26 -2.86 3.76
CA GLY A 57 15.61 -3.46 4.92
C GLY A 57 14.28 -4.15 4.60
N PHE A 58 13.53 -3.67 3.60
CA PHE A 58 12.25 -4.27 3.23
C PHE A 58 12.37 -5.69 2.67
N PHE A 59 13.46 -6.01 1.98
CA PHE A 59 13.65 -7.33 1.38
C PHE A 59 13.93 -8.40 2.44
N THR A 60 14.46 -8.02 3.60
CA THR A 60 14.77 -8.94 4.70
C THR A 60 13.64 -9.05 5.72
N SER A 61 13.05 -7.92 6.12
CA SER A 61 12.05 -7.87 7.20
C SER A 61 10.60 -7.84 6.70
N GLY A 62 10.38 -7.51 5.42
CA GLY A 62 9.06 -7.19 4.88
C GLY A 62 8.53 -5.85 5.39
N LEU A 63 7.25 -5.62 5.19
CA LEU A 63 6.54 -4.45 5.70
C LEU A 63 5.13 -4.82 6.15
N ILE A 64 4.47 -3.92 6.89
CA ILE A 64 3.08 -4.07 7.28
C ILE A 64 2.28 -2.98 6.57
N LEU A 65 1.14 -3.34 6.01
CA LEU A 65 0.23 -2.41 5.36
C LEU A 65 -1.20 -2.73 5.79
N GLY A 66 -1.86 -1.80 6.48
CA GLY A 66 -3.22 -2.01 6.98
C GLY A 66 -3.33 -3.25 7.87
N ASN A 67 -2.34 -3.49 8.74
CA ASN A 67 -2.26 -4.67 9.60
C ASN A 67 -2.09 -6.03 8.88
N LYS A 68 -1.64 -6.02 7.61
CA LYS A 68 -1.24 -7.23 6.87
C LYS A 68 0.27 -7.23 6.67
N LYS A 69 0.92 -8.38 6.94
CA LYS A 69 2.33 -8.58 6.62
C LYS A 69 2.51 -8.76 5.12
N CYS A 70 3.47 -8.07 4.55
CA CYS A 70 3.81 -8.09 3.14
C CYS A 70 5.31 -8.32 2.93
N SER A 71 5.69 -8.90 1.80
CA SER A 71 7.06 -8.92 1.28
C SER A 71 7.15 -8.03 0.05
N VAL A 72 8.24 -7.29 -0.07
CA VAL A 72 8.54 -6.52 -1.29
C VAL A 72 9.07 -7.47 -2.37
N ILE A 73 8.51 -7.36 -3.57
CA ILE A 73 8.95 -8.07 -4.78
C ILE A 73 9.88 -7.18 -5.60
N ARG A 74 9.45 -5.93 -5.82
CA ARG A 74 10.20 -4.91 -6.57
C ARG A 74 10.00 -3.57 -5.88
N ASP A 75 11.06 -2.79 -5.86
CA ASP A 75 11.02 -1.42 -5.37
C ASP A 75 11.69 -0.47 -6.35
N SER A 76 10.87 0.35 -7.01
CA SER A 76 11.28 1.43 -7.89
C SER A 76 10.68 2.77 -7.44
N LEU A 77 10.20 2.88 -6.20
CA LEU A 77 9.39 4.04 -5.77
C LEU A 77 10.18 5.35 -5.81
N GLN A 78 11.50 5.27 -5.60
CA GLN A 78 12.43 6.41 -5.63
C GLN A 78 13.14 6.58 -6.99
N ILE A 79 12.82 5.73 -7.97
CA ILE A 79 13.37 5.82 -9.33
C ILE A 79 12.47 6.76 -10.13
N ASP A 80 13.05 7.84 -10.62
CA ASP A 80 12.34 8.83 -11.44
C ASP A 80 11.78 8.18 -12.71
N GLY A 81 10.49 8.40 -12.98
CA GLY A 81 9.78 7.83 -14.12
C GLY A 81 9.14 6.45 -13.90
N ASP A 82 9.41 5.76 -12.78
CA ASP A 82 8.73 4.49 -12.42
C ASP A 82 7.72 4.74 -11.29
N TRP A 83 8.20 5.18 -10.10
CA TRP A 83 7.36 5.47 -8.92
C TRP A 83 6.43 4.31 -8.50
N THR A 84 6.86 3.08 -8.75
CA THR A 84 6.10 1.87 -8.37
C THR A 84 6.82 1.03 -7.33
N MET A 85 6.04 0.31 -6.54
CA MET A 85 6.52 -0.75 -5.66
C MET A 85 5.54 -1.91 -5.73
N ASP A 86 6.06 -3.11 -5.96
CA ASP A 86 5.27 -4.34 -5.99
C ASP A 86 5.46 -5.09 -4.67
N ILE A 87 4.35 -5.36 -3.97
CA ILE A 87 4.31 -6.09 -2.71
C ILE A 87 3.38 -7.28 -2.78
N ARG A 88 3.70 -8.33 -2.03
CA ARG A 88 2.86 -9.52 -1.88
C ARG A 88 2.51 -9.74 -0.42
N THR A 89 1.23 -9.93 -0.13
CA THR A 89 0.76 -10.29 1.21
C THR A 89 1.28 -11.69 1.59
N LYS A 90 1.73 -11.83 2.84
CA LYS A 90 2.09 -13.12 3.43
C LYS A 90 0.84 -13.71 4.07
N SER A 91 0.46 -14.93 3.68
CA SER A 91 -0.58 -15.67 4.41
C SER A 91 -0.05 -16.05 5.80
N GLN A 92 -0.93 -16.07 6.81
CA GLN A 92 -0.58 -16.59 8.14
C GLN A 92 -0.46 -18.13 8.16
N GLY A 93 -1.00 -18.81 7.16
CA GLY A 93 -0.93 -20.26 7.03
C GLY A 93 0.11 -20.66 5.99
N GLY A 94 1.21 -21.24 6.45
CA GLY A 94 1.87 -22.30 5.68
C GLY A 94 0.96 -23.52 5.69
N GLU A 95 -0.15 -23.46 4.97
CA GLU A 95 -1.05 -24.60 4.80
C GLU A 95 -0.79 -25.17 3.40
N SER A 96 -0.12 -26.31 3.46
CA SER A 96 0.11 -27.25 2.35
C SER A 96 -1.15 -28.08 2.11
#